data_AF-A0A0H3LZM8-F1
#
_entry.id   AF-A0A0H3LZM8-F1
#
_cell.length_a   1.000
_cell.length_b   1.000
_cell.length_c   1.000
_cell.angle_alpha   90.00
_cell.angle_beta   90.00
_cell.angle_gamma   90.00
#
_symmetry.space_group_name_H-M   'P 1'
#
loop_
_entity.id
_entity.type
_entity.pdbx_description
1 polymer ?
#
loop_
_entity_poly.entity_id
_entity_poly.type
_entity_poly.pdbx_seq_one_letter_code
_entity_poly.pdbx_strand_id
1 'polypeptide(L)' 'MISLCDQELSDTLVGLYDDYQRGFDIGAELKLCVDLALSLELELSIHRLSEADAVFKKEVVKTLHRRKASLSN' A
#
# COMPACT_ATOMS: atom_id res chain seq x y z
N MET A 1 -24.02 17.62 -13.67
CA MET A 1 -22.95 16.84 -13.02
C MET A 1 -22.34 15.96 -14.09
N ILE A 2 -21.03 16.04 -14.30
CA ILE A 2 -20.34 15.16 -15.23
C ILE A 2 -20.28 13.79 -14.55
N SER A 3 -20.97 12.80 -15.12
CA SER A 3 -20.84 11.41 -14.71
C SER A 3 -19.63 10.86 -15.46
N LEU A 4 -18.46 10.90 -14.84
CA LEU A 4 -17.29 10.21 -15.36
C LEU A 4 -17.47 8.70 -15.14
N CYS A 5 -17.16 7.90 -16.15
CA CYS A 5 -17.02 6.46 -15.96
C CYS A 5 -15.81 6.18 -15.07
N ASP A 6 -15.85 5.14 -14.23
CA ASP A 6 -14.74 4.78 -13.33
C ASP A 6 -13.41 4.61 -14.08
N GLN A 7 -13.47 4.14 -15.32
CA GLN A 7 -12.30 4.01 -16.20
C GLN A 7 -11.73 5.38 -16.60
N GLU A 8 -12.57 6.33 -17.00
CA GLU A 8 -12.12 7.68 -17.38
C GLU A 8 -11.53 8.43 -16.18
N LEU A 9 -12.08 8.20 -14.99
CA LEU A 9 -11.54 8.73 -13.75
C LEU A 9 -10.17 8.12 -13.44
N SER A 10 -10.03 6.80 -13.58
CA SER A 10 -8.75 6.10 -13.42
C SER A 10 -7.70 6.63 -14.40
N ASP A 11 -8.04 6.74 -15.68
CA ASP A 11 -7.12 7.22 -16.72
C ASP A 11 -6.69 8.67 -16.46
N THR A 12 -7.62 9.51 -15.99
CA THR A 12 -7.33 10.89 -15.60
C THR A 12 -6.37 10.94 -14.40
N LEU A 13 -6.58 10.11 -13.38
CA LEU A 13 -5.71 10.06 -12.20
C LEU A 13 -4.28 9.58 -12.54
N VAL A 14 -4.17 8.59 -13.44
CA VAL A 14 -2.87 8.12 -13.95
C VAL A 14 -2.15 9.23 -14.70
N GLY A 15 -2.83 9.96 -15.59
CA GLY A 15 -2.25 11.09 -16.32
C GLY A 15 -1.76 12.20 -15.38
N LEU A 16 -2.55 12.54 -14.35
CA LEU A 16 -2.18 13.57 -13.38
C LEU A 16 -0.97 13.16 -12.51
N TYR A 17 -0.85 11.87 -12.20
CA TYR A 17 0.34 11.35 -11.51
C TYR A 17 1.60 11.42 -12.38
N ASP A 18 1.49 11.09 -13.67
CA ASP A 18 2.60 11.20 -14.63
C ASP A 18 3.03 12.67 -14.81
N ASP A 19 2.07 13.59 -14.88
CA ASP A 19 2.34 15.02 -14.98
C ASP A 19 3.01 15.56 -13.72
N TYR A 20 2.56 15.09 -12.55
CA TYR A 20 3.21 15.40 -11.27
C TYR A 20 4.66 14.93 -11.22
N GLN A 21 4.92 13.67 -11.59
CA GLN A 21 6.26 13.08 -11.63
C GLN A 21 7.21 13.84 -12.56
N ARG A 22 6.67 14.39 -13.66
CA ARG A 22 7.42 15.18 -14.65
C ARG A 22 7.62 16.63 -14.24
N GLY A 23 7.04 17.05 -13.11
CA GLY A 23 7.17 18.42 -12.59
C GLY A 23 6.31 19.44 -13.33
N PHE A 24 5.24 19.01 -14.02
CA PHE A 24 4.26 19.94 -14.57
C PHE A 24 3.46 20.61 -13.43
N ASP A 25 3.10 21.87 -13.64
CA ASP A 25 2.27 22.63 -12.70
C ASP A 25 0.81 22.20 -12.82
N ILE A 26 0.44 21.17 -12.04
CA ILE A 26 -0.92 20.63 -11.95
C ILE A 26 -1.79 21.36 -10.92
N GLY A 27 -1.31 22.47 -10.36
CA GLY A 27 -1.97 23.20 -9.27
C GLY A 27 -1.68 22.61 -7.89
N ALA A 28 -1.55 23.49 -6.88
CA ALA A 28 -1.11 23.13 -5.54
C ALA A 28 -2.09 22.18 -4.83
N GLU A 29 -3.40 22.40 -4.98
CA GLU A 29 -4.43 21.57 -4.37
C GLU A 29 -4.44 20.14 -4.93
N LEU A 30 -4.25 20.00 -6.24
CA LEU A 30 -4.23 18.67 -6.87
C LEU A 30 -2.94 17.91 -6.50
N LYS A 31 -1.80 18.60 -6.46
CA LYS A 31 -0.55 18.04 -5.95
C LYS A 31 -0.71 17.51 -4.52
N LEU A 32 -1.35 18.29 -3.64
CA LEU A 32 -1.62 17.86 -2.26
C LEU A 32 -2.52 16.61 -2.21
N CYS A 33 -3.53 16.52 -3.06
CA CYS A 33 -4.39 15.33 -3.15
C CYS A 33 -3.60 14.08 -3.60
N VAL A 34 -2.73 14.22 -4.61
CA VAL A 34 -1.87 13.13 -5.08
C VAL A 34 -0.88 12.70 -3.98
N ASP A 35 -0.20 13.65 -3.35
CA ASP A 35 0.74 13.37 -2.25
C ASP A 35 0.04 12.68 -1.06
N LEU A 36 -1.17 13.11 -0.72
CA LEU A 36 -1.97 12.48 0.34
C LEU A 36 -2.38 11.05 -0.03
N ALA A 37 -2.86 10.82 -1.26
CA ALA A 37 -3.26 9.49 -1.72
C ALA A 37 -2.08 8.51 -1.68
N LEU A 38 -0.90 8.94 -2.14
CA LEU A 38 0.33 8.14 -2.09
C LEU A 38 0.76 7.84 -0.66
N SER A 39 0.65 8.82 0.24
CA SER A 39 0.99 8.66 1.66
C SER A 39 0.09 7.62 2.34
N LEU A 40 -1.21 7.64 2.05
CA LEU A 40 -2.18 6.69 2.60
C LEU A 40 -1.94 5.26 2.06
N GLU A 41 -1.69 5.11 0.77
CA GLU A 41 -1.38 3.80 0.18
C GLU A 41 -0.09 3.20 0.78
N LEU A 42 0.91 4.04 1.03
CA LEU A 42 2.14 3.62 1.69
C LEU A 42 1.90 3.18 3.14
N GLU A 43 1.11 3.93 3.90
CA GLU A 43 0.75 3.58 5.28
C GLU A 43 -0.01 2.24 5.35
N LEU A 44 -0.99 2.03 4.45
CA LEU A 44 -1.71 0.76 4.32
C LEU A 44 -0.78 -0.40 3.97
N SER A 45 0.17 -0.17 3.05
CA SER A 45 1.17 -1.18 2.66
C SER A 45 2.07 -1.57 3.82
N ILE A 46 2.54 -0.60 4.61
CA ILE A 46 3.35 -0.83 5.82
C ILE A 46 2.54 -1.59 6.88
N HIS A 47 1.28 -1.22 7.07
CA HIS A 47 0.39 -1.90 8.01
C HIS A 47 0.23 -3.39 7.66
N ARG A 48 -0.11 -3.69 6.39
CA ARG A 48 -0.26 -5.06 5.88
C ARG A 48 1.03 -5.87 5.99
N LEU A 49 2.18 -5.25 5.73
CA LEU A 49 3.48 -5.90 5.89
C LEU A 49 3.76 -6.25 7.36
N SER A 50 3.40 -5.34 8.27
CA SER A 50 3.56 -5.56 9.71
C SER A 50 2.68 -6.70 10.22
N GLU A 51 1.45 -6.81 9.73
CA GLU A 51 0.56 -7.94 10.03
C GLU A 51 1.15 -9.27 9.51
N ALA A 52 1.64 -9.28 8.27
CA ALA A 52 2.27 -10.46 7.69
C ALA A 52 3.51 -10.91 8.49
N ASP A 53 4.35 -9.98 8.93
CA ASP A 53 5.51 -10.26 9.79
C ASP A 53 5.09 -10.84 11.16
N ALA A 54 4.02 -10.31 11.77
CA ALA A 54 3.49 -10.83 13.03
C ALA A 54 2.98 -12.28 12.89
N VAL A 55 2.26 -12.58 11.80
CA VAL A 55 1.80 -13.94 11.50
C VAL A 55 2.98 -14.88 11.26
N PHE A 56 3.98 -14.44 10.48
CA PHE A 56 5.18 -15.22 10.20
C PHE A 56 5.95 -15.56 11.47
N LYS A 57 6.23 -14.57 12.33
CA LYS A 57 6.90 -14.76 13.62
C LYS A 57 6.17 -15.78 14.49
N LYS A 58 4.84 -15.70 14.56
CA LYS A 58 4.02 -16.67 15.31
C LYS A 58 4.19 -18.09 14.76
N GLU A 59 4.22 -18.26 13.45
CA GLU A 59 4.34 -19.59 12.85
C GLU A 59 5.75 -20.18 12.98
N VAL A 60 6.79 -19.33 12.89
CA VAL A 60 8.17 -19.73 13.19
C VAL A 60 8.28 -20.25 14.62
N VAL A 61 7.77 -19.48 15.59
CA VAL A 61 7.80 -19.88 17.01
C VAL A 61 7.05 -21.21 17.21
N LYS A 62 5.85 -21.37 16.65
CA LYS A 62 5.11 -22.65 16.72
C LYS A 62 5.89 -23.80 16.11
N THR A 63 6.51 -23.61 14.97
CA THR A 63 7.28 -24.65 14.26
C THR A 63 8.50 -25.07 15.09
N LEU A 64 9.20 -24.11 15.70
CA LEU A 64 10.32 -24.40 16.61
C LEU A 64 9.87 -25.18 17.85
N HIS A 65 8.74 -24.81 18.45
CA HIS A 65 8.17 -25.55 19.59
C HIS A 65 7.79 -26.98 19.21
N ARG A 66 7.14 -27.18 18.05
CA ARG A 66 6.82 -28.52 17.54
C ARG A 66 8.09 -29.36 17.34
N ARG A 67 9.14 -28.80 16.72
CA ARG A 67 10.41 -29.50 16.53
C ARG A 67 11.11 -29.84 17.85
N LYS A 68 11.09 -28.93 18.83
CA LYS A 68 11.65 -29.19 20.15
C LYS A 68 10.91 -30.34 20.86
N ALA A 69 9.58 -30.37 20.78
CA ALA A 69 8.77 -31.44 21.36
C ALA A 69 9.05 -32.79 20.68
N SER A 70 9.24 -32.82 19.35
CA SER A 70 9.58 -34.07 18.63
C SER A 70 10.98 -34.61 18.92
N LEU A 71 11.93 -33.76 19.33
CA LEU A 71 13.30 -34.16 19.68
C LEU A 71 13.45 -34.62 21.14
N SER A 72 12.41 -34.43 21.96
CA SER A 72 12.41 -34.73 23.39
C SER A 72 11.70 -36.06 23.73
N ASN A 73 11.17 -36.75 22.72
CA ASN A 73 10.55 -38.08 22.81
C ASN A 73 11.45 -39.11 22.10
#